data_AF-A0A6J1LKE0-F1
#
_entry.id   AF-A0A6J1LKE0-F1
#
_cell.length_a   1.000
_cell.length_b   1.000
_cell.length_c   1.000
_cell.angle_alpha   90.00
_cell.angle_beta   90.00
_cell.angle_gamma   90.00
#
_symmetry.space_group_name_H-M   'P 1'
#
loop_
_entity.id
_entity.type
_entity.pdbx_description
1 polymer ?
#
loop_
_entity_poly.entity_id
_entity_poly.type
_entity_poly.pdbx_seq_one_letter_code
_entity_poly.pdbx_strand_id
1 'polypeptide(L)'
;MAIESKKLRNVKNELSKLDKATAEVKNSMDQIEMALAPKAKQPTNLEDKLNKISNDLKHITVGQQKTQLEVGKIDGKHWMIYMDLLNQKLQHFGCTVNQIPNATKTLFSIDFGKGRFIIIEVKHTQIWLIQISPQNANFANIKKHLDESQDLMGLLTFFSSMPK
;
A
#
# COMPACT_ATOMS: atom_id res chain seq x y z
N MET A 1 -0.43 -8.93 27.94
CA MET A 1 -0.48 -10.16 27.09
C MET A 1 -1.87 -10.52 26.56
N ALA A 2 -2.84 -11.02 27.33
CA ALA A 2 -4.14 -11.47 26.78
C ALA A 2 -5.07 -10.33 26.27
N ILE A 3 -4.93 -9.13 26.84
CA ILE A 3 -5.75 -7.96 26.48
C ILE A 3 -5.25 -7.31 25.18
N GLU A 4 -3.95 -7.36 24.91
CA GLU A 4 -3.31 -6.75 23.73
C GLU A 4 -3.47 -7.61 22.47
N SER A 5 -3.41 -8.93 22.60
CA SER A 5 -3.72 -9.86 21.50
C SER A 5 -5.19 -9.75 21.06
N LYS A 6 -6.09 -9.44 22.00
CA LYS A 6 -7.51 -9.18 21.73
C LYS A 6 -7.70 -7.88 20.94
N LYS A 7 -6.95 -6.81 21.27
CA LYS A 7 -6.99 -5.54 20.52
C LYS A 7 -6.45 -5.67 19.10
N LEU A 8 -5.33 -6.37 18.90
CA LEU A 8 -4.76 -6.63 17.57
C LEU A 8 -5.70 -7.48 16.70
N ARG A 9 -6.34 -8.49 17.30
CA ARG A 9 -7.36 -9.29 16.61
C ARG A 9 -8.55 -8.42 16.20
N ASN A 10 -8.95 -7.45 17.03
CA ASN A 10 -10.00 -6.50 16.68
C ASN A 10 -9.59 -5.58 15.51
N VAL A 11 -8.38 -5.02 15.51
CA VAL A 11 -7.90 -4.16 14.41
C VAL A 11 -7.83 -4.95 13.08
N LYS A 12 -7.33 -6.19 13.11
CA LYS A 12 -7.32 -7.06 11.93
C LYS A 12 -8.73 -7.33 11.41
N ASN A 13 -9.68 -7.56 12.32
CA ASN A 13 -11.07 -7.76 11.96
C ASN A 13 -11.71 -6.48 11.38
N GLU A 14 -11.34 -5.30 11.88
CA GLU A 14 -11.84 -4.02 11.34
C GLU A 14 -11.25 -3.71 9.96
N LEU A 15 -9.97 -3.99 9.74
CA LEU A 15 -9.34 -3.88 8.41
C LEU A 15 -10.00 -4.83 7.41
N SER A 16 -10.23 -6.09 7.79
CA SER A 16 -10.92 -7.03 6.91
C SER A 16 -12.36 -6.60 6.59
N LYS A 17 -13.05 -5.93 7.52
CA LYS A 17 -14.36 -5.32 7.25
C LYS A 17 -14.27 -4.14 6.29
N LEU A 18 -13.25 -3.30 6.43
CA LEU A 18 -12.99 -2.16 5.53
C LEU A 18 -12.64 -2.62 4.12
N ASP A 19 -11.81 -3.66 3.97
CA ASP A 19 -11.49 -4.26 2.67
C ASP A 19 -12.76 -4.80 2.00
N LYS A 20 -13.62 -5.48 2.77
CA LYS A 20 -14.89 -5.99 2.28
C LYS A 20 -15.84 -4.87 1.85
N ALA A 21 -15.96 -3.82 2.68
CA ALA A 21 -16.79 -2.66 2.35
C ALA A 21 -16.28 -1.92 1.10
N THR A 22 -14.96 -1.81 0.93
CA THR A 22 -14.35 -1.19 -0.25
C THR A 22 -14.61 -2.00 -1.51
N ALA A 23 -14.54 -3.34 -1.43
CA ALA A 23 -14.90 -4.22 -2.54
C ALA A 23 -16.39 -4.13 -2.89
N GLU A 24 -17.27 -4.01 -1.89
CA GLU A 24 -18.71 -3.84 -2.09
C GLU A 24 -19.05 -2.47 -2.72
N VAL A 25 -18.37 -1.40 -2.31
CA VAL A 25 -18.48 -0.06 -2.92
C VAL A 25 -18.03 -0.11 -4.39
N LYS A 26 -16.89 -0.74 -4.67
CA LYS A 26 -16.39 -0.90 -6.04
C LYS A 26 -17.38 -1.66 -6.92
N ASN A 27 -17.86 -2.82 -6.46
CA ASN A 27 -18.88 -3.58 -7.20
C ASN A 27 -20.17 -2.79 -7.43
N SER A 28 -20.58 -1.96 -6.46
CA SER A 28 -21.76 -1.10 -6.60
C SER A 28 -21.53 0.01 -7.62
N MET A 29 -20.32 0.56 -7.67
CA MET A 29 -19.92 1.58 -8.63
C MET A 29 -19.88 1.02 -10.06
N ASP A 30 -19.33 -0.20 -10.22
CA ASP A 30 -19.33 -0.93 -11.49
C ASP A 30 -20.77 -1.21 -11.96
N GLN A 31 -21.69 -1.58 -11.04
CA GLN A 31 -23.11 -1.78 -11.36
C GLN A 31 -23.83 -0.47 -11.76
N ILE A 32 -23.48 0.66 -11.14
CA ILE A 32 -24.02 1.97 -11.52
C ILE A 32 -23.50 2.38 -12.89
N GLU A 33 -22.21 2.17 -13.16
CA GLU A 33 -21.61 2.45 -14.47
C GLU A 33 -22.26 1.59 -15.57
N MET A 34 -22.51 0.30 -15.28
CA MET A 34 -23.30 -0.58 -16.16
C MET A 34 -24.76 -0.15 -16.33
N ALA A 35 -25.39 0.40 -15.29
CA ALA A 35 -26.78 0.89 -15.35
C ALA A 35 -26.91 2.27 -16.03
N LEU A 36 -25.83 3.05 -16.07
CA LEU A 36 -25.73 4.33 -16.78
C LEU A 36 -25.34 4.16 -18.25
N ALA A 37 -24.91 2.97 -18.67
CA ALA A 37 -24.83 2.60 -20.09
C ALA A 37 -26.24 2.64 -20.71
N PRO A 38 -26.40 3.09 -21.98
CA PRO A 38 -27.68 3.59 -22.46
C PRO A 38 -28.70 2.47 -22.68
N LYS A 39 -29.56 2.20 -21.69
CA LYS A 39 -30.91 1.65 -21.87
C LYS A 39 -31.90 2.25 -20.87
N ALA A 40 -33.06 2.59 -21.40
CA ALA A 40 -34.12 3.39 -20.80
C ALA A 40 -34.93 2.70 -19.68
N LYS A 41 -35.53 3.56 -18.81
CA LYS A 41 -36.58 3.32 -17.78
C LYS A 41 -36.06 2.60 -16.52
N GLN A 42 -36.23 3.05 -15.28
CA GLN A 42 -37.23 3.89 -14.59
C GLN A 42 -36.59 4.43 -13.28
N PRO A 43 -37.10 5.51 -12.67
CA PRO A 43 -36.56 6.08 -11.44
C PRO A 43 -37.23 5.45 -10.22
N THR A 44 -36.49 4.74 -9.39
CA THR A 44 -36.76 4.59 -7.95
C THR A 44 -35.47 4.13 -7.31
N ASN A 45 -35.12 4.70 -6.15
CA ASN A 45 -34.02 4.24 -5.27
C ASN A 45 -32.59 4.73 -5.59
N LEU A 46 -32.40 5.71 -6.48
CA LEU A 46 -31.08 6.33 -6.72
C LEU A 46 -30.70 7.35 -5.64
N GLU A 47 -31.64 8.19 -5.20
CA GLU A 47 -31.38 9.19 -4.15
C GLU A 47 -31.08 8.54 -2.79
N ASP A 48 -31.79 7.48 -2.41
CA ASP A 48 -31.51 6.74 -1.17
C ASP A 48 -30.15 6.04 -1.20
N LYS A 49 -29.77 5.48 -2.36
CA LYS A 49 -28.43 4.91 -2.57
C LYS A 49 -27.34 5.99 -2.52
N LEU A 50 -27.58 7.15 -3.13
CA LEU A 50 -26.65 8.29 -3.09
C LEU A 50 -26.47 8.83 -1.67
N ASN A 51 -27.56 8.96 -0.90
CA ASN A 51 -27.52 9.40 0.49
C ASN A 51 -26.78 8.40 1.38
N LYS A 52 -26.98 7.09 1.13
CA LYS A 52 -26.25 6.03 1.84
C LYS A 52 -24.75 6.09 1.53
N ILE A 53 -24.37 6.21 0.25
CA ILE A 53 -22.98 6.35 -0.17
C ILE A 53 -22.35 7.62 0.41
N SER A 54 -23.07 8.74 0.45
CA SER A 54 -22.58 9.99 1.03
C SER A 54 -22.29 9.86 2.53
N ASN A 55 -23.16 9.15 3.26
CA ASN A 55 -22.94 8.87 4.68
C ASN A 55 -21.78 7.89 4.89
N ASP A 56 -21.68 6.84 4.08
CA ASP A 56 -20.56 5.88 4.14
C ASP A 56 -19.22 6.58 3.85
N LEU A 57 -19.18 7.50 2.87
CA LEU A 57 -18.00 8.32 2.57
C LEU A 57 -17.61 9.24 3.72
N LYS A 58 -18.57 9.86 4.40
CA LYS A 58 -18.29 10.67 5.60
C LYS A 58 -17.70 9.82 6.73
N HIS A 59 -18.24 8.63 6.96
CA HIS A 59 -17.72 7.70 7.95
C HIS A 59 -16.31 7.19 7.61
N ILE A 60 -16.04 6.92 6.32
CA ILE A 60 -14.70 6.56 5.83
C ILE A 60 -13.72 7.72 6.03
N THR A 61 -14.13 8.95 5.75
CA THR A 61 -13.28 10.15 5.90
C THR A 61 -12.92 10.39 7.37
N VAL A 62 -13.88 10.23 8.28
CA VAL A 62 -13.64 10.29 9.74
C VAL A 62 -12.75 9.13 10.20
N GLY A 63 -12.97 7.93 9.66
CA GLY A 63 -12.10 6.76 9.88
C GLY A 63 -10.66 7.02 9.45
N GLN A 64 -10.45 7.57 8.25
CA GLN A 64 -9.13 7.92 7.71
C GLN A 64 -8.42 8.99 8.54
N GLN A 65 -9.12 10.02 9.02
CA GLN A 65 -8.53 11.02 9.92
C GLN A 65 -8.10 10.40 11.25
N LYS A 66 -8.89 9.46 11.79
CA LYS A 66 -8.53 8.72 13.00
C LYS A 66 -7.34 7.79 12.77
N THR A 67 -7.26 7.12 11.62
CA THR A 67 -6.10 6.28 11.25
C THR A 67 -4.84 7.13 11.02
N GLN A 68 -4.95 8.31 10.40
CA GLN A 68 -3.82 9.24 10.25
C GLN A 68 -3.28 9.74 11.61
N LEU A 69 -4.17 9.98 12.59
CA LEU A 69 -3.79 10.34 13.96
C LEU A 69 -3.16 9.18 14.74
N GLU A 70 -3.50 7.93 14.42
CA GLU A 70 -2.95 6.73 15.06
C GLU A 70 -1.62 6.27 14.42
N VAL A 71 -1.39 6.52 13.12
CA VAL A 71 -0.10 6.26 12.44
C VAL A 71 1.02 7.15 13.00
N GLY A 72 0.70 8.34 13.52
CA GLY A 72 1.66 9.21 14.21
C GLY A 72 2.19 8.66 15.55
N LYS A 73 1.71 7.50 16.01
CA LYS A 73 2.08 6.87 17.30
C LYS A 73 2.63 5.46 17.17
N ILE A 74 3.16 5.07 16.01
CA ILE A 74 3.79 3.77 15.82
C ILE A 74 5.14 3.77 16.56
N ASP A 75 5.08 3.32 17.82
CA ASP A 75 6.22 3.01 18.68
C ASP A 75 7.18 2.01 18.00
N GLY A 76 8.48 2.09 18.29
CA GLY A 76 9.56 1.34 17.61
C GLY A 76 9.36 -0.19 17.59
N LYS A 77 8.62 -0.73 18.55
CA LYS A 77 8.23 -2.16 18.54
C LYS A 77 7.22 -2.52 17.45
N HIS A 78 6.30 -1.63 17.11
CA HIS A 78 5.33 -1.84 16.03
C HIS A 78 6.00 -1.71 14.66
N TRP A 79 7.03 -0.88 14.57
CA TRP A 79 7.88 -0.80 13.38
C TRP A 79 8.62 -2.11 13.09
N MET A 80 9.16 -2.76 14.13
CA MET A 80 9.79 -4.07 13.98
C MET A 80 8.80 -5.12 13.45
N ILE A 81 7.57 -5.17 13.99
CA ILE A 81 6.54 -6.10 13.52
C ILE A 81 6.14 -5.81 12.06
N TYR A 82 6.05 -4.53 11.69
CA TYR A 82 5.75 -4.14 10.32
C TYR A 82 6.87 -4.56 9.36
N MET A 83 8.13 -4.38 9.76
CA MET A 83 9.29 -4.83 9.01
C MET A 83 9.36 -6.34 8.87
N ASP A 84 9.07 -7.09 9.92
CA ASP A 84 9.03 -8.55 9.87
C ASP A 84 7.95 -9.03 8.88
N LEU A 85 6.77 -8.41 8.90
CA LEU A 85 5.69 -8.74 7.96
C LEU A 85 6.06 -8.37 6.52
N LEU A 86 6.69 -7.21 6.31
CA LEU A 86 7.17 -6.76 5.01
C LEU A 86 8.21 -7.74 4.46
N ASN A 87 9.17 -8.13 5.29
CA ASN A 87 10.20 -9.12 4.97
C ASN A 87 9.58 -10.48 4.64
N GLN A 88 8.63 -10.96 5.45
CA GLN A 88 7.94 -12.22 5.16
C GLN A 88 7.21 -12.18 3.81
N LYS A 89 6.56 -11.05 3.52
CA LYS A 89 5.87 -10.86 2.23
C LYS A 89 6.84 -10.78 1.07
N LEU A 90 8.03 -10.21 1.23
CA LEU A 90 8.98 -10.01 0.13
C LEU A 90 10.03 -11.12 0.02
N GLN A 91 10.07 -12.04 0.98
CA GLN A 91 11.01 -13.16 1.02
C GLN A 91 10.97 -14.02 -0.25
N HIS A 92 9.82 -14.14 -0.92
CA HIS A 92 9.68 -14.89 -2.17
C HIS A 92 10.44 -14.27 -3.36
N PHE A 93 10.81 -13.00 -3.29
CA PHE A 93 11.73 -12.35 -4.24
C PHE A 93 13.20 -12.58 -3.89
N GLY A 94 13.49 -13.33 -2.82
CA GLY A 94 14.85 -13.56 -2.33
C GLY A 94 15.52 -12.28 -1.82
N CYS A 95 14.74 -11.31 -1.36
CA CYS A 95 15.25 -10.06 -0.81
C CYS A 95 14.88 -9.86 0.67
N THR A 96 15.65 -9.01 1.33
CA THR A 96 15.34 -8.47 2.66
C THR A 96 15.22 -6.96 2.57
N VAL A 97 14.34 -6.38 3.35
CA VAL A 97 14.08 -4.95 3.41
C VAL A 97 14.46 -4.43 4.78
N ASN A 98 15.21 -3.34 4.79
CA ASN A 98 15.67 -2.65 5.99
C ASN A 98 15.41 -1.16 5.84
N GLN A 99 14.91 -0.51 6.89
CA GLN A 99 14.88 0.95 6.91
C GLN A 99 16.30 1.50 7.10
N ILE A 100 16.65 2.50 6.33
CA ILE A 100 17.87 3.28 6.54
C ILE A 100 17.49 4.49 7.41
N PRO A 101 18.04 4.62 8.63
CA PRO A 101 17.80 5.78 9.46
C PRO A 101 18.24 7.06 8.75
N ASN A 102 17.31 8.00 8.60
CA ASN A 102 17.59 9.32 8.04
C ASN A 102 16.68 10.35 8.71
N ALA A 103 17.23 11.51 9.07
CA ALA A 103 16.50 12.54 9.81
C ALA A 103 15.38 13.22 9.01
N THR A 104 15.41 13.13 7.67
CA THR A 104 14.56 13.92 6.78
C THR A 104 13.81 13.08 5.74
N LYS A 105 14.26 11.85 5.49
CA LYS A 105 13.75 10.98 4.44
C LYS A 105 13.37 9.62 5.00
N THR A 106 12.32 9.02 4.45
CA THR A 106 12.01 7.62 4.74
C THR A 106 12.67 6.75 3.68
N LEU A 107 13.85 6.22 4.01
CA LEU A 107 14.66 5.42 3.10
C LEU A 107 14.57 3.94 3.44
N PHE A 108 14.51 3.09 2.42
CA PHE A 108 14.56 1.63 2.56
C PHE A 108 15.65 1.06 1.66
N SER A 109 16.46 0.17 2.22
CA SER A 109 17.34 -0.72 1.46
C SER A 109 16.59 -2.02 1.20
N ILE A 110 16.59 -2.47 -0.05
CA ILE A 110 16.08 -3.78 -0.45
C ILE A 110 17.28 -4.59 -0.98
N ASP A 111 17.74 -5.53 -0.18
CA ASP A 111 18.95 -6.32 -0.38
C ASP A 111 18.61 -7.69 -0.98
N PHE A 112 19.20 -8.00 -2.14
CA PHE A 112 19.05 -9.26 -2.87
C PHE A 112 20.25 -10.21 -2.68
N GLY A 113 21.11 -9.92 -1.70
CA GLY A 113 22.33 -10.63 -1.38
C GLY A 113 23.52 -10.29 -2.29
N LYS A 114 24.71 -10.68 -1.83
CA LYS A 114 25.99 -10.56 -2.58
C LYS A 114 26.33 -9.13 -3.04
N GLY A 115 25.99 -8.12 -2.21
CA GLY A 115 26.24 -6.71 -2.54
C GLY A 115 25.27 -6.11 -3.57
N ARG A 116 24.22 -6.84 -3.94
CA ARG A 116 23.15 -6.35 -4.80
C ARG A 116 22.01 -5.79 -3.96
N PHE A 117 21.74 -4.50 -4.10
CA PHE A 117 20.65 -3.87 -3.38
C PHE A 117 20.10 -2.67 -4.16
N ILE A 118 18.88 -2.26 -3.83
CA ILE A 118 18.33 -0.98 -4.25
C ILE A 118 17.99 -0.14 -3.02
N ILE A 119 18.16 1.17 -3.13
CA ILE A 119 17.68 2.12 -2.12
C ILE A 119 16.52 2.88 -2.73
N ILE A 120 15.40 2.88 -2.01
CA ILE A 120 14.23 3.67 -2.36
C ILE A 120 13.93 4.71 -1.28
N GLU A 121 13.41 5.85 -1.70
CA GLU A 121 12.80 6.85 -0.84
C GLU A 121 11.29 6.72 -0.97
N VAL A 122 10.59 6.74 0.17
CA VAL A 122 9.13 6.80 0.21
C VAL A 122 8.72 8.11 0.85
N LYS A 123 7.83 8.85 0.21
CA LYS A 123 7.30 10.13 0.72
C LYS A 123 5.84 10.19 0.28
N HIS A 124 4.97 10.37 1.26
CA HIS A 124 3.52 10.23 1.06
C HIS A 124 3.19 8.85 0.44
N THR A 125 2.66 8.83 -0.77
CA THR A 125 2.29 7.62 -1.51
C THR A 125 3.20 7.35 -2.70
N GLN A 126 4.32 8.08 -2.81
CA GLN A 126 5.25 7.96 -3.92
C GLN A 126 6.57 7.32 -3.51
N ILE A 127 7.14 6.58 -4.44
CA ILE A 127 8.38 5.82 -4.33
C ILE A 127 9.36 6.37 -5.38
N TRP A 128 10.55 6.72 -4.93
CA TRP A 128 11.66 7.11 -5.80
C TRP A 128 12.83 6.16 -5.65
N LEU A 129 13.42 5.81 -6.78
CA LEU A 129 14.65 5.04 -6.80
C LEU A 129 15.83 5.99 -6.57
N ILE A 130 16.58 5.72 -5.50
CA ILE A 130 17.75 6.51 -5.10
C ILE A 130 19.03 5.87 -5.59
N GLN A 131 19.14 4.55 -5.47
CA GLN A 131 20.36 3.83 -5.81
C GLN A 131 20.06 2.41 -6.26
N ILE A 132 20.90 1.90 -7.16
CA ILE A 132 21.03 0.48 -7.47
C ILE A 132 22.51 0.11 -7.30
N SER A 133 22.77 -0.98 -6.61
CA SER A 133 24.09 -1.61 -6.49
C SER A 133 24.01 -3.05 -7.02
N PRO A 134 25.00 -3.51 -7.80
CA PRO A 134 26.02 -2.72 -8.49
C PRO A 134 25.41 -1.66 -9.40
N GLN A 135 26.20 -0.62 -9.72
CA GLN A 135 25.69 0.47 -10.54
C GLN A 135 25.21 -0.05 -11.89
N ASN A 136 23.95 0.24 -12.21
CA ASN A 136 23.30 -0.23 -13.42
C ASN A 136 23.37 0.86 -14.50
N ALA A 137 23.84 0.52 -15.71
CA ALA A 137 23.94 1.46 -16.83
C ALA A 137 22.57 2.06 -17.22
N ASN A 138 21.49 1.34 -16.98
CA ASN A 138 20.12 1.77 -17.28
C ASN A 138 19.44 2.45 -16.08
N PHE A 139 20.18 2.86 -15.04
CA PHE A 139 19.62 3.47 -13.82
C PHE A 139 18.63 4.60 -14.14
N ALA A 140 18.97 5.51 -15.06
CA ALA A 140 18.11 6.63 -15.42
C ALA A 140 16.75 6.18 -16.01
N ASN A 141 16.76 5.15 -16.86
CA ASN A 141 15.56 4.61 -17.48
C ASN A 141 14.69 3.86 -16.46
N ILE A 142 15.32 3.06 -15.60
CA ILE A 142 14.63 2.32 -14.53
C ILE A 142 14.00 3.32 -13.55
N LYS A 143 14.75 4.35 -13.16
CA LYS A 143 14.25 5.43 -12.29
C LYS A 143 13.07 6.15 -12.92
N LYS A 144 13.19 6.57 -14.19
CA LYS A 144 12.10 7.25 -14.92
C LYS A 144 10.86 6.37 -14.99
N HIS A 145 11.02 5.08 -15.31
CA HIS A 145 9.91 4.15 -15.37
C HIS A 145 9.22 4.01 -14.00
N LEU A 146 9.98 3.88 -12.91
CA LEU A 146 9.41 3.84 -11.57
C LEU A 146 8.70 5.14 -11.21
N ASP A 147 9.29 6.29 -11.53
CA ASP A 147 8.68 7.61 -11.28
C ASP A 147 7.32 7.73 -11.99
N GLU A 148 7.16 7.14 -13.18
CA GLU A 148 5.93 7.14 -13.97
C GLU A 148 4.92 6.06 -13.54
N SER A 149 5.37 4.83 -13.31
CA SER A 149 4.50 3.66 -13.07
C SER A 149 4.18 3.44 -11.59
N GLN A 150 5.08 3.84 -10.70
CA GLN A 150 5.08 3.51 -9.27
C GLN A 150 5.00 1.99 -8.99
N ASP A 151 5.36 1.16 -9.97
CA ASP A 151 5.31 -0.30 -9.88
C ASP A 151 6.57 -0.84 -9.19
N LEU A 152 6.55 -0.82 -7.85
CA LEU A 152 7.61 -1.43 -7.05
C LEU A 152 7.68 -2.95 -7.28
N MET A 153 6.56 -3.63 -7.53
CA MET A 153 6.53 -5.09 -7.66
C MET A 153 7.19 -5.56 -8.96
N GLY A 154 6.93 -4.86 -10.06
CA GLY A 154 7.63 -5.06 -11.33
C GLY A 154 9.13 -4.80 -11.17
N LEU A 155 9.52 -3.76 -10.44
CA LEU A 155 10.92 -3.46 -10.15
C LEU A 155 11.59 -4.59 -9.36
N LEU A 156 10.96 -5.08 -8.29
CA LEU A 156 11.50 -6.18 -7.49
C LEU A 156 11.62 -7.48 -8.29
N THR A 157 10.63 -7.77 -9.13
CA THR A 157 10.65 -8.92 -10.03
C THR A 157 11.81 -8.84 -11.01
N PHE A 158 12.01 -7.67 -11.63
CA PHE A 158 13.14 -7.41 -12.52
C PHE A 158 14.49 -7.67 -11.84
N PHE A 159 14.71 -7.14 -10.64
CA PHE A 159 15.98 -7.35 -9.92
C PHE A 159 16.15 -8.79 -9.39
N SER A 160 15.07 -9.45 -8.98
CA SER A 160 15.11 -10.84 -8.52
C SER A 160 15.47 -11.83 -9.64
N SER A 161 15.10 -11.49 -10.89
CA SER A 161 15.36 -12.32 -12.09
C SER A 161 16.73 -12.09 -12.72
N MET A 162 17.48 -11.06 -12.28
CA MET A 162 18.83 -10.85 -12.77
C MET A 162 19.77 -11.98 -12.32
N PRO A 163 20.67 -12.46 -13.23
CA PRO A 163 21.63 -13.50 -12.90
C PRO A 163 22.49 -13.13 -11.67
N LYS A 164 22.77 -14.15 -10.86
CA LYS A 164 23.40 -14.07 -9.52
C LYS A 164 24.92 -14.10 -9.54
#